data_AF-A0A0H1ASX2-F1
#
_entry.id   AF-A0A0H1ASX2-F1
#
_cell.length_a   1.000
_cell.length_b   1.000
_cell.length_c   1.000
_cell.angle_alpha   90.00
_cell.angle_beta   90.00
_cell.angle_gamma   90.00
#
_symmetry.space_group_name_H-M   'P 1'
#
loop_
_entity.id
_entity.type
_entity.pdbx_description
1 polymer ?
#
loop_
_entity_poly.entity_id
_entity_poly.type
_entity_poly.pdbx_seq_one_letter_code
_entity_poly.pdbx_strand_id
1 'polypeptide(L)'
;MDEQTHTASDPYAPPVAPVAEPQDAAGLPLFKIAGIGIATFFGSVLAGGLLMAMNFHRMGRPDRVWPTLGLALLGLVATGALGAVLPEQFPGMLITVPTLVAVTMLAGRTQGEAIARRERAGLPMRSNWLAFGISLLVLLPIVALGVGLLLLASG
;
A
#
# COMPACT_ATOMS: atom_id res chain seq x y z
N MET A 1 -20.20 -37.50 58.51
CA MET A 1 -20.67 -36.19 58.99
C MET A 1 -20.31 -35.26 57.87
N ASP A 2 -21.23 -35.13 56.92
CA ASP A 2 -20.91 -34.78 55.54
C ASP A 2 -21.24 -33.30 55.35
N GLU A 3 -20.21 -32.47 55.33
CA GLU A 3 -20.34 -31.04 55.08
C GLU A 3 -20.54 -30.82 53.58
N GLN A 4 -21.80 -30.87 53.13
CA GLN A 4 -22.17 -30.47 51.77
C GLN A 4 -22.12 -28.95 51.68
N THR A 5 -20.96 -28.41 51.27
CA THR A 5 -20.81 -27.01 50.87
C THR A 5 -21.64 -26.75 49.61
N HIS A 6 -22.82 -26.17 49.80
CA HIS A 6 -23.59 -25.53 48.74
C HIS A 6 -22.78 -24.36 48.15
N THR A 7 -22.11 -24.56 47.02
CA THR A 7 -21.60 -23.44 46.22
C THR A 7 -22.77 -22.74 45.57
N ALA A 8 -23.31 -21.72 46.24
CA ALA A 8 -24.29 -20.81 45.67
C ALA A 8 -23.68 -20.18 44.41
N SER A 9 -24.22 -20.51 43.23
CA SER A 9 -23.89 -19.81 41.99
C SER A 9 -24.44 -18.39 42.09
N ASP A 10 -23.55 -17.41 42.28
CA ASP A 10 -23.90 -15.99 42.38
C ASP A 10 -24.70 -15.54 41.14
N PRO A 11 -26.02 -15.29 41.27
CA PRO A 11 -26.87 -14.91 40.14
C PRO A 11 -26.57 -13.50 39.59
N TYR A 12 -25.77 -12.72 40.32
CA TYR A 12 -25.37 -11.36 39.96
C TYR A 12 -23.93 -11.27 39.47
N ALA A 13 -23.23 -12.41 39.30
CA ALA A 13 -21.92 -12.42 38.67
C ALA A 13 -22.06 -11.83 37.25
N PRO A 14 -21.41 -10.69 36.95
CA PRO A 14 -21.48 -10.10 35.63
C PRO A 14 -20.90 -11.09 34.62
N PRO A 15 -21.52 -11.25 33.43
CA PRO A 15 -20.97 -12.11 32.39
C PRO A 15 -19.54 -11.69 32.10
N VAL A 16 -18.59 -12.60 32.29
CA VAL A 16 -17.20 -12.42 31.87
C VAL A 16 -17.15 -12.51 30.35
N ALA A 17 -17.57 -11.42 29.70
CA ALA A 17 -17.30 -11.21 28.29
C ALA A 17 -15.81 -10.86 28.16
N PRO A 18 -15.05 -11.53 27.27
CA PRO A 18 -13.74 -11.04 26.89
C PRO A 18 -13.89 -9.60 26.42
N VAL A 19 -13.27 -8.66 27.14
CA VAL A 19 -13.17 -7.29 26.65
C VAL A 19 -12.32 -7.37 25.39
N ALA A 20 -12.95 -7.23 24.22
CA ALA A 20 -12.22 -7.11 22.98
C ALA A 20 -11.30 -5.89 23.14
N GLU A 21 -9.98 -6.12 23.19
CA GLU A 21 -9.05 -5.01 23.16
C GLU A 21 -9.37 -4.15 21.93
N PRO A 22 -9.36 -2.82 22.06
CA PRO A 22 -9.65 -1.95 20.93
C PRO A 22 -8.72 -2.32 19.78
N GLN A 23 -9.28 -2.69 18.63
CA GLN A 23 -8.51 -2.93 17.40
C GLN A 23 -7.63 -1.72 17.04
N ASP A 24 -7.96 -0.54 17.58
CA ASP A 24 -7.22 0.70 17.49
C ASP A 24 -5.84 0.68 18.16
N ALA A 25 -5.60 -0.17 19.16
CA ALA A 25 -4.29 -0.29 19.82
C ALA A 25 -3.21 -0.85 18.89
N ALA A 26 -3.60 -1.60 17.86
CA ALA A 26 -2.69 -2.24 16.92
C ALA A 26 -2.20 -1.33 15.79
N GLY A 27 -2.70 -0.09 15.68
CA GLY A 27 -2.37 0.84 14.60
C GLY A 27 -3.07 0.53 13.27
N LEU A 28 -3.01 1.49 12.33
CA LEU A 28 -3.74 1.43 11.06
C LEU A 28 -3.22 0.33 10.11
N PRO A 29 -4.10 -0.32 9.32
CA PRO A 29 -3.72 -1.41 8.42
C PRO A 29 -2.85 -0.92 7.25
N LEU A 30 -1.76 -1.63 6.98
CA LEU A 30 -0.81 -1.32 5.92
C LEU A 30 -1.13 -2.06 4.62
N PHE A 31 -0.68 -1.53 3.50
CA PHE A 31 -0.60 -2.29 2.25
C PHE A 31 0.58 -3.25 2.27
N LYS A 32 0.35 -4.46 1.74
CA LYS A 32 1.40 -5.46 1.50
C LYS A 32 2.32 -5.04 0.36
N ILE A 33 3.53 -5.59 0.33
CA ILE A 33 4.48 -5.40 -0.79
C ILE A 33 3.85 -5.84 -2.12
N ALA A 34 3.09 -6.94 -2.13
CA ALA A 34 2.35 -7.39 -3.31
C ALA A 34 1.31 -6.35 -3.79
N GLY A 35 0.59 -5.70 -2.86
CA GLY A 35 -0.34 -4.63 -3.19
C GLY A 35 0.35 -3.40 -3.79
N ILE A 36 1.52 -3.03 -3.24
CA ILE A 36 2.36 -1.96 -3.81
C ILE A 36 2.80 -2.32 -5.23
N GLY A 37 3.25 -3.57 -5.46
CA GLY A 37 3.64 -4.05 -6.78
C GLY A 37 2.49 -4.05 -7.79
N ILE A 38 1.30 -4.51 -7.39
CA ILE A 38 0.08 -4.43 -8.21
C ILE A 38 -0.19 -2.98 -8.61
N ALA A 39 -0.12 -2.06 -7.66
CA ALA A 39 -0.34 -0.65 -7.96
C ALA A 39 0.72 -0.08 -8.91
N THR A 40 1.99 -0.45 -8.75
CA THR A 40 3.06 -0.05 -9.67
C THR A 40 2.83 -0.56 -11.08
N PHE A 41 2.44 -1.83 -11.22
CA PHE A 41 2.26 -2.48 -12.52
C PHE A 41 1.06 -1.91 -13.29
N PHE A 42 -0.09 -1.75 -12.63
CA PHE A 42 -1.31 -1.29 -13.28
C PHE A 42 -1.45 0.23 -13.33
N GLY A 43 -0.95 0.95 -12.33
CA GLY A 43 -1.14 2.40 -12.23
C GLY A 43 0.04 3.25 -12.67
N SER A 44 1.27 2.69 -12.66
CA SER A 44 2.59 3.34 -12.76
C SER A 44 3.35 3.43 -11.42
N VAL A 45 4.63 3.81 -11.51
CA VAL A 45 5.49 4.14 -10.36
C VAL A 45 4.86 5.14 -9.39
N LEU A 46 4.04 6.08 -9.88
CA LEU A 46 3.32 7.04 -9.04
C LEU A 46 2.30 6.34 -8.12
N ALA A 47 1.55 5.36 -8.64
CA ALA A 47 0.57 4.61 -7.87
C ALA A 47 1.24 3.76 -6.78
N GLY A 48 2.35 3.08 -7.10
CA GLY A 48 3.15 2.36 -6.11
C GLY A 48 3.71 3.28 -5.02
N GLY A 49 4.27 4.42 -5.41
CA GLY A 49 4.79 5.43 -4.49
C GLY A 49 3.70 6.05 -3.60
N LEU A 50 2.49 6.25 -4.12
CA LEU A 50 1.33 6.69 -3.35
C LEU A 50 0.94 5.67 -2.28
N LEU A 51 0.94 4.37 -2.60
CA LEU A 51 0.69 3.32 -1.61
C LEU A 51 1.78 3.29 -0.54
N MET A 52 3.04 3.46 -0.92
CA MET A 52 4.15 3.59 0.03
C MET A 52 3.99 4.83 0.92
N ALA A 53 3.64 5.99 0.38
CA ALA A 53 3.40 7.21 1.15
C ALA A 53 2.25 7.02 2.15
N MET A 54 1.17 6.37 1.73
CA MET A 54 0.05 5.99 2.60
C MET A 54 0.46 5.04 3.73
N ASN A 55 1.40 4.13 3.49
CA ASN A 55 1.97 3.29 4.53
C ASN A 55 2.82 4.12 5.50
N PHE A 56 3.68 5.02 5.02
CA PHE A 56 4.48 5.89 5.90
C PHE A 56 3.62 6.74 6.84
N HIS A 57 2.54 7.32 6.31
CA HIS A 57 1.58 8.04 7.13
C HIS A 57 0.96 7.14 8.23
N ARG A 58 0.55 5.92 7.87
CA ARG A 58 -0.03 4.94 8.81
C ARG A 58 0.96 4.37 9.82
N MET A 59 2.25 4.40 9.50
CA MET A 59 3.34 4.04 10.42
C MET A 59 3.73 5.19 11.36
N GLY A 60 3.03 6.33 11.34
CA GLY A 60 3.38 7.50 12.15
C GLY A 60 4.66 8.21 11.67
N ARG A 61 5.00 8.08 10.39
CA ARG A 61 6.19 8.67 9.75
C ARG A 61 5.81 9.70 8.68
N PRO A 62 5.16 10.83 9.06
CA PRO A 62 4.71 11.83 8.10
C PRO A 62 5.88 12.52 7.36
N ASP A 63 7.07 12.55 7.96
CA ASP A 63 8.32 13.05 7.38
C ASP A 63 8.70 12.32 6.07
N ARG A 64 8.29 11.06 5.92
CA ARG A 64 8.58 10.25 4.74
C ARG A 64 7.53 10.33 3.64
N VAL A 65 6.37 10.95 3.87
CA VAL A 65 5.26 10.99 2.91
C VAL A 65 5.65 11.80 1.67
N TRP A 66 6.02 13.07 1.86
CA TRP A 66 6.35 13.98 0.77
C TRP A 66 7.59 13.57 -0.03
N PRO A 67 8.71 13.16 0.60
CA PRO A 67 9.87 12.66 -0.14
C PRO A 67 9.53 11.43 -1.00
N THR A 68 8.67 10.53 -0.50
CA THR A 68 8.25 9.34 -1.25
C THR A 68 7.40 9.71 -2.46
N LEU A 69 6.45 10.65 -2.31
CA LEU A 69 5.66 11.15 -3.43
C LEU A 69 6.52 11.91 -4.45
N GLY A 70 7.46 12.73 -4.00
CA GLY A 70 8.41 13.43 -4.87
C GLY A 70 9.26 12.46 -5.69
N LEU A 71 9.77 11.39 -5.06
CA LEU A 71 10.51 10.34 -5.77
C LEU A 71 9.63 9.57 -6.76
N ALA A 72 8.38 9.30 -6.40
CA ALA A 72 7.43 8.62 -7.28
C ALA A 72 7.06 9.48 -8.50
N LEU A 73 6.87 10.79 -8.30
CA LEU A 73 6.64 11.75 -9.37
C LEU A 73 7.86 11.86 -10.29
N LEU A 74 9.07 11.94 -9.73
CA LEU A 74 10.31 11.92 -10.49
C LEU A 74 10.44 10.63 -11.31
N GLY A 75 10.11 9.48 -10.71
CA GLY A 75 10.07 8.20 -11.41
C GLY A 75 9.07 8.23 -12.58
N LEU A 76 7.89 8.81 -12.39
CA LEU A 76 6.88 8.91 -13.45
C LEU A 76 7.41 9.73 -14.62
N VAL A 77 7.96 10.92 -14.35
CA VAL A 77 8.58 11.78 -15.37
C VAL A 77 9.71 11.05 -16.08
N ALA A 78 10.58 10.36 -15.34
CA ALA A 78 11.70 9.61 -15.92
C ALA A 78 11.21 8.48 -16.86
N THR A 79 10.25 7.67 -16.41
CA THR A 79 9.69 6.58 -17.25
C THR A 79 8.93 7.11 -18.46
N GLY A 80 8.22 8.23 -18.33
CA GLY A 80 7.55 8.90 -19.44
C GLY A 80 8.53 9.49 -20.45
N ALA A 81 9.59 10.17 -19.99
CA ALA A 81 10.65 10.70 -20.84
C ALA A 81 11.39 9.58 -21.59
N LEU A 82 11.67 8.46 -20.93
CA LEU A 82 12.21 7.26 -21.57
C LEU A 82 11.28 6.76 -22.68
N GLY A 83 9.98 6.66 -22.41
CA GLY A 83 9.00 6.27 -23.42
C GLY A 83 8.91 7.21 -24.62
N ALA A 84 9.14 8.51 -24.43
CA ALA A 84 9.11 9.51 -25.49
C ALA A 84 10.39 9.55 -26.35
N VAL A 85 11.54 9.16 -25.79
CA VAL A 85 12.84 9.19 -26.48
C VAL A 85 13.19 7.84 -27.11
N LEU A 86 12.69 6.73 -26.55
CA LEU A 86 12.98 5.40 -27.05
C LEU A 86 12.24 5.10 -28.38
N PRO A 87 12.84 4.29 -29.26
CA PRO A 87 12.18 3.87 -30.51
C PRO A 87 10.88 3.09 -30.25
N GLU A 88 9.91 3.17 -31.16
CA GLU A 88 8.61 2.48 -31.04
C GLU A 88 8.75 0.96 -30.92
N GLN A 89 9.77 0.36 -31.55
CA GLN A 89 10.08 -1.07 -31.42
C GLN A 89 10.69 -1.47 -30.06
N PHE A 90 11.03 -0.50 -29.20
CA PHE A 90 11.60 -0.80 -27.90
C PHE A 90 10.53 -1.42 -26.98
N PRO A 91 10.75 -2.63 -26.43
CA PRO A 91 9.74 -3.30 -25.62
C PRO A 91 9.49 -2.53 -24.31
N GLY A 92 8.28 -1.99 -24.12
CA GLY A 92 7.91 -1.23 -22.91
C GLY A 92 8.10 -2.03 -21.61
N MET A 93 8.03 -3.37 -21.68
CA MET A 93 8.30 -4.25 -20.54
C MET A 93 9.71 -4.07 -19.96
N LEU A 94 10.70 -3.66 -20.77
CA LEU A 94 12.05 -3.36 -20.30
C LEU A 94 12.13 -2.08 -19.45
N ILE A 95 11.11 -1.22 -19.48
CA ILE A 95 10.94 -0.09 -18.56
C ILE A 95 10.12 -0.53 -17.35
N THR A 96 9.00 -1.24 -17.59
CA THR A 96 8.05 -1.63 -16.56
C THR A 96 8.65 -2.58 -15.53
N VAL A 97 9.37 -3.63 -15.95
CA VAL A 97 9.91 -4.66 -15.03
C VAL A 97 10.96 -4.07 -14.08
N PRO A 98 11.99 -3.33 -14.54
CA PRO A 98 12.94 -2.69 -13.62
C PRO A 98 12.25 -1.70 -12.67
N THR A 99 11.27 -0.95 -13.15
CA THR A 99 10.51 -0.01 -12.32
C THR A 99 9.73 -0.74 -11.22
N LEU A 100 9.05 -1.84 -11.57
CA LEU A 100 8.33 -2.68 -10.60
C LEU A 100 9.29 -3.27 -9.55
N VAL A 101 10.43 -3.80 -9.98
CA VAL A 101 11.47 -4.33 -9.07
C VAL A 101 12.02 -3.22 -8.17
N ALA A 102 12.32 -2.04 -8.70
CA ALA A 102 12.83 -0.92 -7.93
C ALA A 102 11.85 -0.49 -6.83
N VAL A 103 10.56 -0.33 -7.15
CA VAL A 103 9.55 0.08 -6.17
C VAL A 103 9.32 -1.00 -5.11
N THR A 104 9.17 -2.26 -5.52
CA THR A 104 8.95 -3.36 -4.57
C THR A 104 10.16 -3.62 -3.68
N MET A 105 11.38 -3.48 -4.22
CA MET A 105 12.62 -3.54 -3.43
C MET A 105 12.70 -2.37 -2.44
N LEU A 106 12.38 -1.15 -2.87
CA LEU A 106 12.37 0.02 -2.00
C LEU A 106 11.33 -0.12 -0.88
N ALA A 107 10.14 -0.61 -1.20
CA ALA A 107 9.10 -0.93 -0.22
C ALA A 107 9.57 -1.99 0.79
N GLY A 108 10.20 -3.07 0.31
CA GLY A 108 10.77 -4.11 1.16
C GLY A 108 11.83 -3.56 2.12
N ARG A 109 12.76 -2.73 1.64
CA ARG A 109 13.82 -2.13 2.45
C ARG A 109 13.30 -1.12 3.49
N THR A 110 12.26 -0.35 3.15
CA THR A 110 11.84 0.77 3.99
C THR A 110 10.62 0.49 4.86
N GLN A 111 9.80 -0.49 4.48
CA GLN A 111 8.52 -0.81 5.13
C GLN A 111 8.38 -2.31 5.46
N GLY A 112 9.28 -3.16 4.95
CA GLY A 112 9.17 -4.62 5.06
C GLY A 112 9.12 -5.14 6.48
N GLU A 113 9.94 -4.61 7.39
CA GLU A 113 9.93 -5.04 8.80
C GLU A 113 8.60 -4.73 9.49
N ALA A 114 8.03 -3.54 9.24
CA ALA A 114 6.76 -3.14 9.83
C ALA A 114 5.59 -3.98 9.28
N ILE A 115 5.60 -4.25 7.97
CA ILE A 115 4.63 -5.13 7.31
C ILE A 115 4.75 -6.55 7.87
N ALA A 116 5.96 -7.12 7.92
CA ALA A 116 6.18 -8.49 8.40
C ALA A 116 5.84 -8.66 9.88
N ARG A 117 6.17 -7.68 10.73
CA ARG A 117 5.80 -7.70 12.16
C ARG A 117 4.29 -7.76 12.33
N ARG A 118 3.56 -6.95 11.56
CA ARG A 118 2.10 -6.88 11.60
C ARG A 118 1.46 -8.17 11.04
N GLU A 119 2.02 -8.75 9.98
CA GLU A 119 1.58 -10.05 9.45
C GLU A 119 1.78 -11.19 10.47
N ARG A 120 2.94 -11.25 11.12
CA ARG A 120 3.23 -12.25 12.17
C ARG A 120 2.34 -12.10 13.40
N ALA A 121 1.94 -10.87 13.73
CA ALA A 121 1.01 -10.58 14.81
C ALA A 121 -0.46 -10.88 14.45
N GLY A 122 -0.75 -11.36 13.24
CA GLY A 122 -2.14 -11.63 12.79
C GLY A 122 -2.99 -10.37 12.64
N LEU A 123 -2.37 -9.19 12.59
CA LEU A 123 -3.07 -7.92 12.53
C LEU A 123 -3.58 -7.63 11.10
N PRO A 124 -4.73 -6.92 10.96
CA PRO A 124 -5.36 -6.73 9.66
C PRO A 124 -4.50 -5.93 8.68
N MET A 125 -4.57 -6.31 7.41
CA MET A 125 -3.87 -5.68 6.27
C MET A 125 -4.89 -5.09 5.29
N ARG A 126 -4.47 -4.08 4.51
CA ARG A 126 -5.29 -3.60 3.39
C ARG A 126 -5.31 -4.64 2.28
N SER A 127 -6.48 -4.79 1.64
CA SER A 127 -6.69 -5.71 0.52
C SER A 127 -5.92 -5.29 -0.73
N ASN A 128 -5.42 -6.27 -1.48
CA ASN A 128 -4.82 -6.07 -2.79
C ASN A 128 -5.85 -5.54 -3.82
N TRP A 129 -7.14 -5.83 -3.65
CA TRP A 129 -8.19 -5.30 -4.50
C TRP A 129 -8.31 -3.77 -4.39
N LEU A 130 -8.16 -3.26 -3.16
CA LEU A 130 -8.15 -1.84 -2.91
C LEU A 130 -6.90 -1.16 -3.49
N ALA A 131 -5.74 -1.84 -3.43
CA ALA A 131 -4.52 -1.37 -4.10
C ALA A 131 -4.72 -1.27 -5.62
N PHE A 132 -5.33 -2.28 -6.24
CA PHE A 132 -5.69 -2.27 -7.65
C PHE A 132 -6.64 -1.13 -8.00
N GLY A 133 -7.74 -0.97 -7.26
CA GLY A 133 -8.70 0.11 -7.48
C GLY A 133 -8.08 1.50 -7.40
N ILE A 134 -7.20 1.74 -6.41
CA ILE A 134 -6.45 3.01 -6.30
C ILE A 134 -5.51 3.21 -7.49
N SER A 135 -4.88 2.15 -7.97
CA SER A 135 -3.99 2.23 -9.14
C SER A 135 -4.72 2.67 -10.40
N LEU A 136 -5.96 2.23 -10.60
CA LEU A 136 -6.80 2.68 -11.71
C LEU A 136 -7.16 4.16 -11.58
N LEU A 137 -7.49 4.62 -10.36
CA LEU A 137 -7.78 6.04 -10.11
C LEU A 137 -6.56 6.93 -10.38
N VAL A 138 -5.36 6.46 -10.09
CA VAL A 138 -4.10 7.17 -10.41
C VAL A 138 -3.80 7.11 -11.91
N LEU A 139 -4.13 6.00 -12.58
CA LEU A 139 -3.88 5.83 -14.01
C LEU A 139 -4.70 6.81 -14.86
N LEU A 140 -5.97 7.06 -14.49
CA LEU A 140 -6.88 7.93 -15.26
C LEU A 140 -6.29 9.31 -15.60
N PRO A 141 -5.82 10.13 -14.63
CA PRO A 141 -5.24 11.43 -14.96
C PRO A 141 -3.93 11.30 -15.74
N ILE A 142 -3.13 10.25 -15.52
CA ILE A 142 -1.88 10.04 -16.28
C ILE A 142 -2.19 9.78 -17.76
N VAL A 143 -3.17 8.91 -18.05
CA VAL A 143 -3.60 8.63 -19.42
C VAL A 143 -4.21 9.87 -20.06
N ALA A 144 -5.08 10.59 -19.34
CA ALA A 144 -5.69 11.82 -19.85
C ALA A 144 -4.63 12.89 -20.21
N LEU A 145 -3.63 13.08 -19.35
CA LEU A 145 -2.50 13.97 -19.61
C LEU A 145 -1.66 13.50 -20.81
N GLY A 146 -1.33 12.21 -20.88
CA GLY A 146 -0.56 11.64 -21.99
C GLY A 146 -1.26 11.82 -23.34
N VAL A 147 -2.56 11.52 -23.40
CA VAL A 147 -3.37 11.73 -24.61
C VAL A 147 -3.47 13.21 -24.96
N GLY A 148 -3.71 14.09 -23.98
CA GLY A 148 -3.77 15.53 -24.21
C GLY A 148 -2.46 16.09 -24.78
N LEU A 149 -1.32 15.68 -24.23
CA LEU A 149 0.00 16.06 -24.74
C LEU A 149 0.25 15.54 -26.16
N LEU A 150 -0.15 14.29 -26.45
CA LEU A 150 -0.02 13.71 -27.78
C LEU A 150 -0.84 14.50 -28.81
N LEU A 151 -2.09 14.84 -28.50
CA LEU A 151 -2.96 15.61 -29.37
C LEU A 151 -2.37 17.00 -29.67
N LEU A 152 -1.85 17.67 -28.64
CA LEU A 152 -1.19 18.98 -28.78
C LEU A 152 0.10 18.92 -29.60
N ALA A 153 0.84 17.80 -29.56
CA ALA A 153 2.05 17.62 -30.36
C ALA A 153 1.75 17.28 -31.84
N SER A 154 0.51 16.85 -32.13
CA SER A 154 0.08 16.41 -33.46
C SER A 154 -0.73 17.45 -34.27
N GLY A 155 -1.06 18.60 -33.66
CA GLY A 155 -1.78 19.71 -34.30
C GLY A 155 -0.88 20.90 -34.56
#